data_AF-A0A3P7LHJ5-F1
#
_entry.id   AF-A0A3P7LHJ5-F1
#
_cell.length_a   1.000
_cell.length_b   1.000
_cell.length_c   1.000
_cell.angle_alpha   90.00
_cell.angle_beta   90.00
_cell.angle_gamma   90.00
#
_symmetry.space_group_name_H-M   'P 1'
#
loop_
_entity.id
_entity.type
_entity.pdbx_description
1 polymer ?
#
loop_
_entity_poly.entity_id
_entity_poly.type
_entity_poly.pdbx_seq_one_letter_code
_entity_poly.pdbx_strand_id
1 'polypeptide(L)'
;MYCEYLREPHKQNLYQAHTYGGVFAFSQSLIFFMYAVAFWIGSMFVNNSSMQPIDVYRVFFAFMFCGQMVGNISSFIPDVVKARLAASLLFYLIEHPTEIDSLSEDGFKRKLTGHITFRNVYFNYPTRKHTRILRGLNLEVVQEALEVASKGRTCIVIAHRLSTIQNSDVIIMVQEGKSADRGTHEQLLRRSDLYKKLCETQRLV
;
A
#
# COMPACT_ATOMS: atom_id res chain seq x y z
N MET A 1 -33.41 -17.36 3.10
CA MET A 1 -31.98 -17.29 2.75
C MET A 1 -31.15 -16.45 3.74
N TYR A 2 -31.19 -15.11 3.79
CA TYR A 2 -30.34 -14.35 4.74
C TYR A 2 -30.67 -14.59 6.22
N CYS A 3 -31.96 -14.62 6.59
CA CYS A 3 -32.39 -14.86 7.97
C CYS A 3 -32.04 -16.28 8.48
N GLU A 4 -31.80 -17.24 7.59
CA GLU A 4 -31.37 -18.59 7.98
C GLU A 4 -29.90 -18.61 8.39
N TYR A 5 -29.04 -17.85 7.69
CA TYR A 5 -27.63 -17.71 8.05
C TYR A 5 -27.41 -16.99 9.38
N LEU A 6 -28.39 -16.22 9.86
CA LEU A 6 -28.31 -15.53 11.17
C LEU A 6 -28.73 -16.42 12.35
N ARG A 7 -29.42 -17.54 12.12
CA ARG A 7 -29.90 -18.40 13.21
C ARG A 7 -28.74 -19.07 13.96
N GLU A 8 -27.73 -19.54 13.23
CA GLU A 8 -26.54 -20.18 13.83
C GLU A 8 -25.71 -19.20 14.69
N PRO A 9 -25.30 -18.01 14.19
CA PRO A 9 -24.63 -17.01 15.02
C PRO A 9 -25.48 -16.55 16.20
N HIS A 10 -26.80 -16.39 16.04
CA HIS A 10 -27.67 -15.97 17.13
C HIS A 10 -27.72 -17.00 18.26
N LYS A 11 -27.86 -18.29 17.92
CA LYS A 11 -27.85 -19.39 18.89
C LYS A 11 -26.49 -19.53 19.58
N GLN A 12 -25.40 -19.39 18.81
CA GLN A 12 -24.04 -19.37 19.36
C GLN A 12 -23.82 -18.20 20.32
N ASN A 13 -24.27 -17.00 19.95
CA ASN A 13 -24.17 -15.82 20.80
C ASN A 13 -24.97 -15.96 22.10
N LEU A 14 -26.16 -16.58 22.07
CA LEU A 14 -26.94 -16.84 23.28
C LEU A 14 -26.22 -17.81 24.23
N TYR A 15 -25.64 -18.89 23.70
CA TYR A 15 -24.84 -19.80 24.51
C TYR A 15 -23.61 -19.09 25.10
N GLN A 16 -22.89 -18.34 24.25
CA GLN A 16 -21.75 -17.55 24.66
C GLN A 16 -22.11 -16.52 25.74
N ALA A 17 -23.25 -15.84 25.62
CA ALA A 17 -23.71 -14.86 26.60
C ALA A 17 -23.88 -15.47 27.99
N HIS A 18 -24.46 -16.67 28.09
CA HIS A 18 -24.57 -17.36 29.38
C HIS A 18 -23.20 -17.78 29.92
N THR A 19 -22.30 -18.30 29.07
CA THR A 19 -20.95 -18.66 29.52
C THR A 19 -20.16 -17.43 29.98
N TYR A 20 -20.22 -16.32 29.24
CA TYR A 20 -19.55 -15.07 29.60
C TYR A 20 -20.16 -14.46 30.86
N GLY A 21 -21.48 -14.46 30.99
CA GLY A 21 -22.16 -13.97 32.19
C GLY A 21 -21.76 -14.76 33.44
N GLY A 22 -21.72 -16.09 33.36
CA GLY A 22 -21.29 -16.94 34.47
C GLY A 22 -19.83 -16.74 34.86
N VAL A 23 -18.93 -16.71 33.86
CA VAL A 23 -17.50 -16.45 34.09
C VAL A 23 -17.27 -15.06 34.68
N PHE A 24 -17.98 -14.05 34.18
CA PHE A 24 -17.89 -12.69 34.68
C PHE A 24 -18.38 -12.58 36.12
N ALA A 25 -19.55 -13.14 36.44
CA ALA A 25 -20.09 -13.13 37.79
C ALA A 25 -19.15 -13.84 38.77
N PHE A 26 -18.62 -15.01 38.40
CA PHE A 26 -17.65 -15.74 39.22
C PHE A 26 -16.36 -14.94 39.44
N SER A 27 -15.81 -14.35 38.38
CA SER A 27 -14.61 -13.51 38.46
C SER A 27 -14.82 -12.29 39.36
N GLN A 28 -16.01 -11.67 39.33
CA GLN A 28 -16.36 -10.55 40.20
C GLN A 28 -16.56 -11.00 41.65
N SER A 29 -17.16 -12.16 41.90
CA SER A 29 -17.35 -12.68 43.25
C SER A 29 -16.03 -13.05 43.94
N LEU A 30 -15.02 -13.50 43.19
CA LEU A 30 -13.71 -13.88 43.73
C LEU A 30 -13.05 -12.75 44.55
N ILE A 31 -13.29 -11.49 44.17
CA ILE A 31 -12.70 -10.34 44.87
C ILE A 31 -13.24 -10.21 46.30
N PHE A 32 -14.53 -10.46 46.52
CA PHE A 32 -15.14 -10.39 47.84
C PHE A 32 -14.62 -11.51 48.76
N PHE A 33 -14.38 -12.70 48.21
CA PHE A 33 -13.74 -13.78 48.97
C PHE A 33 -12.30 -13.44 49.34
N MET A 34 -11.52 -12.87 48.42
CA MET A 34 -10.17 -12.40 48.73
C MET A 34 -10.19 -11.32 49.82
N TYR A 35 -11.17 -10.42 49.81
CA TYR A 35 -11.31 -9.40 50.85
C TYR A 35 -11.61 -10.03 52.21
N ALA A 36 -12.54 -10.98 52.25
CA ALA A 36 -12.89 -11.68 53.49
C ALA A 36 -11.66 -12.39 54.09
N VAL A 37 -10.89 -13.11 53.27
CA VAL A 37 -9.65 -13.78 53.71
C VAL A 37 -8.59 -12.77 54.17
N ALA A 38 -8.38 -11.71 53.40
CA ALA A 38 -7.37 -10.70 53.71
C ALA A 38 -7.68 -9.97 55.04
N PHE A 39 -8.94 -9.61 55.29
CA PHE A 39 -9.33 -9.00 56.56
C PHE A 39 -9.35 -10.00 57.72
N TRP A 40 -9.67 -11.26 57.47
CA TRP A 40 -9.58 -12.32 58.50
C TRP A 40 -8.14 -12.51 58.97
N ILE A 41 -7.20 -12.64 58.04
CA ILE A 41 -5.75 -12.72 58.35
C ILE A 41 -5.27 -11.41 58.99
N GLY A 42 -5.68 -10.26 58.43
CA GLY A 42 -5.35 -8.95 58.96
C GLY A 42 -5.80 -8.78 60.42
N SER A 43 -6.99 -9.27 60.76
CA SER A 43 -7.51 -9.26 62.13
C SER A 43 -6.66 -10.11 63.08
N MET A 44 -6.17 -11.27 62.62
CA MET A 44 -5.24 -12.10 63.40
C MET A 44 -3.93 -11.37 63.71
N PHE A 45 -3.37 -10.61 62.77
CA PHE A 45 -2.15 -9.81 62.99
C PHE A 45 -2.35 -8.65 63.97
N VAL A 46 -3.53 -8.03 63.93
CA VAL A 46 -3.92 -7.00 64.90
C VAL A 46 -4.07 -7.60 66.30
N ASN A 47 -4.73 -8.77 66.42
CA ASN A 47 -4.92 -9.43 67.71
C ASN A 47 -3.59 -9.85 68.35
N ASN A 48 -2.62 -10.25 67.54
CA ASN A 48 -1.25 -10.57 67.99
C ASN A 48 -0.38 -9.33 68.24
N SER A 49 -0.94 -8.11 68.22
CA SER A 49 -0.23 -6.83 68.40
C SER A 49 0.95 -6.62 67.44
N SER A 50 0.96 -7.33 66.31
CA SER A 50 2.05 -7.26 65.31
C SER A 50 1.87 -6.11 64.33
N MET A 51 0.63 -5.67 64.10
CA MET A 51 0.28 -4.57 63.20
C MET A 51 -0.84 -3.72 63.79
N GLN A 52 -0.83 -2.42 63.53
CA GLN A 52 -2.00 -1.59 63.83
C GLN A 52 -3.06 -1.79 62.73
N PRO A 53 -4.36 -1.63 63.04
CA PRO A 53 -5.43 -1.76 62.05
C PRO A 53 -5.21 -0.91 60.79
N ILE A 54 -4.69 0.31 60.96
CA ILE A 54 -4.41 1.24 59.85
C ILE A 54 -3.37 0.69 58.87
N ASP A 55 -2.37 -0.05 59.37
CA ASP A 55 -1.31 -0.63 58.53
C ASP A 55 -1.84 -1.79 57.69
N VAL A 56 -2.77 -2.57 58.24
CA VAL A 56 -3.45 -3.64 57.50
C VAL A 56 -4.25 -3.06 56.33
N TYR A 57 -5.05 -2.01 56.56
CA TYR A 57 -5.79 -1.34 55.48
C TYR A 57 -4.86 -0.76 54.41
N ARG A 58 -3.74 -0.14 54.82
CA ARG A 58 -2.77 0.45 53.89
C ARG A 58 -2.17 -0.60 52.95
N VAL A 59 -1.68 -1.72 53.49
CA VAL A 59 -1.09 -2.80 52.70
C VAL A 59 -2.15 -3.41 51.77
N PHE A 60 -3.34 -3.70 52.30
CA PHE A 60 -4.43 -4.28 51.54
C PHE A 60 -4.82 -3.44 50.32
N PHE A 61 -5.12 -2.15 50.51
CA PHE A 61 -5.51 -1.28 49.40
C PHE A 61 -4.37 -1.05 48.40
N ALA A 62 -3.12 -0.99 48.86
CA ALA A 62 -1.96 -0.87 47.97
C ALA A 62 -1.83 -2.08 47.02
N PHE A 63 -1.93 -3.30 47.54
CA PHE A 63 -1.88 -4.52 46.73
C PHE A 63 -3.08 -4.63 45.79
N MET A 64 -4.28 -4.29 46.27
CA MET A 64 -5.50 -4.33 45.49
C MET A 64 -5.45 -3.38 44.28
N PHE A 65 -5.12 -2.10 44.50
CA PHE A 65 -5.01 -1.13 43.42
C PHE A 65 -3.87 -1.45 42.46
N CYS A 66 -2.74 -1.96 42.96
CA CYS A 66 -1.63 -2.40 42.11
C CYS A 66 -2.05 -3.55 41.19
N GLY A 67 -2.69 -4.59 41.74
CA GLY A 67 -3.18 -5.74 40.97
C GLY A 67 -4.18 -5.33 39.89
N GLN A 68 -5.12 -4.44 40.23
CA GLN A 68 -6.09 -3.92 39.26
C GLN A 68 -5.42 -3.09 38.15
N MET A 69 -4.43 -2.27 38.48
CA MET A 69 -3.70 -1.49 37.47
C MET A 69 -2.86 -2.37 36.55
N VAL A 70 -2.20 -3.41 37.04
CA VAL A 70 -1.47 -4.37 36.19
C VAL A 70 -2.43 -5.08 35.24
N GLY A 71 -3.60 -5.50 35.73
CA GLY A 71 -4.66 -6.07 34.89
C GLY A 71 -5.13 -5.11 33.81
N ASN A 72 -5.39 -3.85 34.16
CA ASN A 72 -5.78 -2.82 33.21
C ASN A 72 -4.69 -2.52 32.18
N ILE A 73 -3.42 -2.48 32.57
CA ILE A 73 -2.30 -2.27 31.63
C ILE A 73 -2.18 -3.46 30.67
N SER A 74 -2.43 -4.68 31.15
CA SER A 74 -2.31 -5.89 30.33
C SER A 74 -3.27 -5.91 29.13
N SER A 75 -4.44 -5.27 29.25
CA SER A 75 -5.41 -5.20 28.15
C SER A 75 -4.93 -4.34 26.98
N PHE A 76 -4.00 -3.41 27.22
CA PHE A 76 -3.41 -2.55 26.19
C PHE A 76 -2.18 -3.17 25.50
N ILE A 77 -1.65 -4.30 25.99
CA ILE A 77 -0.48 -4.95 25.38
C ILE A 77 -0.66 -5.24 23.88
N PRO A 78 -1.81 -5.78 23.41
CA PRO A 78 -2.01 -6.02 21.98
C PRO A 78 -1.95 -4.75 21.15
N ASP A 79 -2.42 -3.63 21.70
CA ASP A 79 -2.44 -2.35 20.99
C ASP A 79 -1.05 -1.74 20.90
N VAL A 80 -0.21 -1.87 21.93
CA VAL A 80 1.20 -1.49 21.87
C VAL A 80 1.94 -2.29 20.79
N VAL A 81 1.68 -3.60 20.69
CA VAL A 81 2.27 -4.44 19.65
C VAL A 81 1.82 -3.99 18.25
N LYS A 82 0.51 -3.74 18.06
CA LYS A 82 -0.03 -3.21 16.79
C LYS A 82 0.58 -1.86 16.42
N ALA A 83 0.71 -0.95 17.38
CA ALA A 83 1.31 0.37 17.16
C ALA A 83 2.77 0.25 16.70
N ARG A 84 3.55 -0.65 17.33
CA ARG A 84 4.95 -0.90 16.92
C ARG A 84 5.05 -1.45 15.49
N LEU A 85 4.15 -2.35 15.10
CA LEU A 85 4.11 -2.88 13.72
C LEU A 85 3.75 -1.79 12.71
N ALA A 86 2.73 -0.99 13.00
CA ALA A 86 2.33 0.13 12.14
C ALA A 86 3.47 1.16 11.97
N ALA A 87 4.14 1.52 13.08
CA ALA A 87 5.30 2.40 13.04
C ALA A 87 6.44 1.80 12.20
N SER A 88 6.71 0.50 12.33
CA SER A 88 7.76 -0.16 11.54
C SER A 88 7.51 -0.09 10.02
N LEU A 89 6.24 -0.16 9.60
CA LEU A 89 5.87 -0.01 8.20
C LEU A 89 6.11 1.41 7.69
N LEU A 90 5.83 2.42 8.53
CA LEU A 90 6.12 3.82 8.19
C LEU A 90 7.61 4.06 8.02
N PHE A 91 8.43 3.60 8.98
CA PHE A 91 9.88 3.73 8.87
C PHE A 91 10.42 2.98 7.66
N TYR A 92 9.93 1.77 7.40
CA TYR A 92 10.28 1.02 6.21
C TYR A 92 10.00 1.82 4.93
N LEU A 93 8.82 2.43 4.79
CA LEU A 93 8.47 3.22 3.60
C LEU A 93 9.30 4.50 3.45
N ILE A 94 9.63 5.17 4.56
CA ILE A 94 10.42 6.42 4.55
C ILE A 94 11.88 6.13 4.20
N GLU A 95 12.45 5.06 4.74
CA GLU A 95 13.86 4.72 4.58
C GLU A 95 14.14 3.96 3.28
N HIS A 96 13.11 3.54 2.54
CA HIS A 96 13.29 2.86 1.26
C HIS A 96 13.85 3.82 0.20
N PRO A 97 15.11 3.64 -0.24
CA PRO A 97 15.67 4.48 -1.30
C PRO A 97 14.94 4.18 -2.62
N THR A 98 14.55 5.23 -3.34
CA THR A 98 14.02 5.10 -4.69
C THR A 98 15.18 4.94 -5.68
N GLU A 99 15.06 4.03 -6.66
CA GLU A 99 16.10 3.85 -7.69
C GLU A 99 16.35 5.12 -8.51
N ILE A 100 15.33 5.96 -8.65
CA ILE A 100 15.40 7.26 -9.30
C ILE A 100 14.97 8.30 -8.27
N ASP A 101 15.90 9.13 -7.83
CA ASP A 101 15.61 10.25 -6.93
C ASP A 101 15.23 11.48 -7.77
N SER A 102 13.96 11.86 -7.72
CA SER A 102 13.45 13.05 -8.41
C SER A 102 13.79 14.37 -7.70
N LEU A 103 14.22 14.32 -6.44
CA LEU A 103 14.54 15.48 -5.61
C LEU A 103 16.04 15.79 -5.59
N SER A 104 16.89 14.87 -6.08
CA SER A 104 18.32 15.11 -6.23
C SER A 104 18.56 16.30 -7.16
N GLU A 105 19.42 17.22 -6.71
CA GLU A 105 19.89 18.34 -7.54
C GLU A 105 21.11 17.97 -8.39
N ASP A 106 21.61 16.73 -8.25
CA ASP A 106 22.80 16.22 -8.93
C ASP A 106 22.56 16.02 -10.43
N GLY A 107 23.66 15.98 -11.19
CA GLY A 107 23.65 15.67 -12.62
C GLY A 107 23.80 16.88 -13.54
N PHE A 108 23.87 16.60 -14.85
CA PHE A 108 24.17 17.60 -15.87
C PHE A 108 22.93 18.38 -16.30
N LYS A 109 22.84 19.65 -15.91
CA LYS A 109 21.78 20.58 -16.34
C LYS A 109 22.18 21.28 -17.64
N ARG A 110 22.12 20.56 -18.77
CA ARG A 110 22.44 21.12 -20.11
C ARG A 110 21.20 21.72 -20.77
N LYS A 111 21.37 22.83 -21.50
CA LYS A 111 20.28 23.41 -22.31
C LYS A 111 19.83 22.39 -23.37
N LEU A 112 18.58 21.98 -23.30
CA LEU A 112 18.00 20.98 -24.19
C LEU A 112 17.68 21.61 -25.55
N THR A 113 18.10 20.97 -26.64
CA THR A 113 17.84 21.40 -28.02
C THR A 113 16.63 20.72 -28.65
N GLY A 114 16.00 19.76 -27.94
CA GLY A 114 14.88 18.99 -28.46
C GLY A 114 15.26 17.82 -29.38
N HIS A 115 16.54 17.56 -29.64
CA HIS A 115 16.95 16.34 -30.35
C HIS A 115 16.86 15.13 -29.42
N ILE A 116 16.02 14.15 -29.77
CA ILE A 116 15.78 12.95 -28.96
C ILE A 116 16.20 11.73 -29.76
N THR A 117 17.10 10.91 -29.21
CA THR A 117 17.52 9.65 -29.84
C THR A 117 17.41 8.49 -28.87
N PHE A 118 16.77 7.41 -29.31
CA PHE A 118 16.75 6.12 -28.66
C PHE A 118 17.70 5.21 -29.43
N ARG A 119 18.68 4.63 -28.73
CA ARG A 119 19.67 3.72 -29.32
C ARG A 119 19.63 2.40 -28.59
N ASN A 120 19.23 1.35 -29.29
CA ASN A 120 19.20 -0.03 -28.82
C ASN A 120 18.54 -0.20 -27.44
N VAL A 121 17.37 0.42 -27.25
CA VAL A 121 16.71 0.45 -25.93
C VAL A 121 16.02 -0.87 -25.65
N TYR A 122 16.35 -1.48 -24.52
CA TYR A 122 15.68 -2.66 -23.97
C TYR A 122 14.98 -2.30 -22.66
N PHE A 123 13.78 -2.83 -22.46
CA PHE A 123 13.01 -2.54 -21.25
C PHE A 123 12.12 -3.71 -20.85
N ASN A 124 12.14 -4.02 -19.56
CA ASN A 124 11.27 -4.98 -18.90
C ASN A 124 10.66 -4.28 -17.68
N TYR A 125 9.35 -4.42 -17.47
CA TYR A 125 8.76 -3.97 -16.21
C TYR A 125 9.31 -4.81 -15.05
N PRO A 126 9.72 -4.20 -13.91
CA PRO A 126 10.27 -4.95 -12.77
C PRO A 126 9.31 -6.01 -12.22
N THR A 127 8.00 -5.76 -12.29
CA THR A 127 6.93 -6.69 -11.88
C THR A 127 6.76 -7.87 -12.85
N ARG A 128 7.31 -7.80 -14.06
CA ARG A 128 7.22 -8.84 -15.11
C ARG A 128 8.60 -9.09 -15.74
N LYS A 129 9.57 -9.53 -14.93
CA LYS A 129 10.98 -9.68 -15.35
C LYS A 129 11.19 -10.58 -16.58
N HIS A 130 10.36 -11.62 -16.74
CA HIS A 130 10.49 -12.59 -17.83
C HIS A 130 9.93 -12.12 -19.17
N THR A 131 9.10 -11.08 -19.20
CA THR A 131 8.49 -10.58 -20.42
C THR A 131 9.16 -9.28 -20.84
N ARG A 132 9.96 -9.36 -21.90
CA ARG A 132 10.63 -8.19 -22.47
C ARG A 132 9.66 -7.37 -23.34
N ILE A 133 9.47 -6.10 -22.98
CA ILE A 133 8.55 -5.17 -23.64
C ILE A 133 9.24 -4.43 -24.79
N LEU A 134 10.41 -3.83 -24.57
CA LEU A 134 11.20 -3.22 -25.65
C LEU A 134 12.40 -4.12 -25.97
N ARG A 135 12.61 -4.38 -27.27
CA ARG A 135 13.55 -5.38 -27.79
C ARG A 135 14.57 -4.74 -28.75
N GLY A 136 15.22 -3.67 -28.31
CA GLY A 136 16.22 -2.94 -29.12
C GLY A 136 15.57 -1.85 -29.97
N LEU A 137 14.77 -0.99 -29.33
CA LEU A 137 14.09 0.10 -30.00
C LEU A 137 15.10 1.18 -30.41
N ASN A 138 15.06 1.58 -31.69
CA ASN A 138 15.84 2.68 -32.24
C ASN A 138 14.88 3.73 -32.82
N LEU A 139 15.09 4.99 -32.45
CA LEU A 139 14.22 6.12 -32.82
C LEU A 139 15.08 7.38 -32.82
N GLU A 140 14.84 8.28 -33.77
CA GLU A 140 15.45 9.60 -33.80
C GLU A 140 14.38 10.62 -34.14
N VAL A 141 14.25 11.64 -33.28
CA VAL A 141 13.36 12.79 -33.49
C VAL A 141 14.23 14.03 -33.63
N VAL A 142 14.18 14.62 -34.81
CA VAL A 142 14.81 15.90 -35.13
C VAL A 142 13.74 16.97 -35.05
N GLN A 143 14.09 18.14 -34.54
CA GLN A 143 13.16 19.27 -34.49
C GLN A 143 13.02 19.86 -35.89
N GLU A 144 11.96 19.49 -36.61
CA GLU A 144 11.55 20.15 -37.84
C GLU A 144 10.32 21.01 -37.55
N ALA A 145 10.40 22.27 -37.93
CA ALA A 145 9.54 23.32 -37.40
C ALA A 145 8.22 23.43 -38.18
N LEU A 146 7.16 22.68 -37.84
CA LEU A 146 5.81 23.04 -38.31
C LEU A 146 4.62 22.43 -37.56
N GLU A 147 3.96 23.24 -36.73
CA GLU A 147 2.49 23.34 -36.53
C GLU A 147 2.22 24.46 -35.50
N VAL A 148 1.07 25.14 -35.52
CA VAL A 148 0.84 26.36 -34.72
C VAL A 148 0.97 26.14 -33.19
N ALA A 149 0.70 24.91 -32.71
CA ALA A 149 0.86 24.51 -31.30
C ALA A 149 2.21 23.81 -30.98
N SER A 150 2.89 23.26 -31.98
CA SER A 150 4.17 22.55 -31.88
C SER A 150 5.38 23.38 -32.33
N LYS A 151 5.18 24.59 -32.85
CA LYS A 151 6.22 25.54 -33.27
C LYS A 151 7.26 25.71 -32.14
N GLY A 152 8.47 25.23 -32.38
CA GLY A 152 9.59 25.32 -31.44
C GLY A 152 9.64 24.24 -30.35
N ARG A 153 8.89 23.14 -30.47
CA ARG A 153 8.90 22.01 -29.52
C ARG A 153 9.04 20.67 -30.24
N THR A 154 9.74 19.71 -29.62
CA THR A 154 9.78 18.33 -30.09
C THR A 154 8.58 17.57 -29.52
N CYS A 155 7.78 16.94 -30.37
CA CYS A 155 6.56 16.23 -29.97
C CYS A 155 6.68 14.72 -30.26
N ILE A 156 6.30 13.88 -29.30
CA ILE A 156 6.16 12.43 -29.49
C ILE A 156 4.71 12.09 -29.20
N VAL A 157 4.01 11.56 -30.20
CA VAL A 157 2.60 11.17 -30.09
C VAL A 157 2.48 9.66 -30.18
N ILE A 158 1.93 9.05 -29.12
CA ILE A 158 1.50 7.64 -29.16
C ILE A 158 0.04 7.63 -29.57
N ALA A 159 -0.23 7.27 -30.82
CA ALA A 159 -1.58 7.29 -31.36
C ALA A 159 -2.15 5.90 -31.58
N HIS A 160 -3.42 5.77 -31.23
CA HIS A 160 -4.28 4.67 -31.68
C HIS A 160 -5.29 5.13 -32.73
N ARG A 161 -5.32 6.43 -33.08
CA ARG A 161 -6.21 6.97 -34.11
C ARG A 161 -5.39 7.44 -35.29
N LEU A 162 -5.74 6.99 -36.49
CA LEU A 162 -4.98 7.34 -37.70
C LEU A 162 -5.05 8.84 -38.00
N SER A 163 -6.19 9.49 -37.76
CA SER A 163 -6.38 10.92 -38.02
C SER A 163 -5.41 11.81 -37.26
N THR A 164 -4.91 11.39 -36.09
CA THR A 164 -3.95 12.17 -35.30
C THR A 164 -2.51 12.06 -35.76
N ILE A 165 -2.17 11.07 -36.61
CA ILE A 165 -0.78 10.84 -37.09
C ILE A 165 -0.60 11.08 -38.58
N GLN A 166 -1.67 11.39 -39.32
CA GLN A 166 -1.60 11.67 -40.76
C GLN A 166 -0.64 12.80 -41.11
N ASN A 167 -0.60 13.85 -40.28
CA ASN A 167 0.24 15.03 -40.49
C ASN A 167 1.59 14.95 -39.76
N SER A 168 1.98 13.79 -39.22
CA SER A 168 3.25 13.66 -38.51
C SER A 168 4.43 13.62 -39.48
N ASP A 169 5.52 14.33 -39.15
CA ASP A 169 6.75 14.35 -39.95
C ASP A 169 7.35 12.95 -40.12
N VAL A 170 7.30 12.15 -39.06
CA VAL A 170 7.76 10.77 -39.04
C VAL A 170 6.82 9.91 -38.20
N ILE A 171 6.35 8.82 -38.78
CA ILE A 171 5.60 7.78 -38.10
C ILE A 171 6.53 6.57 -37.93
N ILE A 172 6.57 6.01 -36.72
CA ILE A 172 7.31 4.78 -36.41
C ILE A 172 6.32 3.71 -35.97
N MET A 173 6.30 2.61 -36.70
CA MET A 173 5.51 1.44 -36.35
C MET A 173 6.29 0.58 -35.37
N VAL A 174 5.68 0.30 -34.21
CA VAL A 174 6.27 -0.59 -33.20
C VAL A 174 5.47 -1.88 -33.13
N GLN A 175 6.14 -3.01 -33.37
CA GLN A 175 5.56 -4.35 -33.28
C GLN A 175 6.44 -5.23 -32.40
N GLU A 176 5.82 -5.92 -31.43
CA GLU A 176 6.53 -6.81 -30.48
C GLU A 176 7.75 -6.16 -29.81
N GLY A 177 7.68 -4.86 -29.55
CA GLY A 177 8.77 -4.12 -28.89
C GLY A 177 9.94 -3.71 -29.79
N LYS A 178 9.82 -3.88 -31.12
CA LYS A 178 10.81 -3.45 -32.11
C LYS A 178 10.22 -2.43 -33.08
N SER A 179 11.06 -1.55 -33.63
CA SER A 179 10.68 -0.69 -34.75
C SER A 179 10.51 -1.55 -36.01
N ALA A 180 9.28 -1.70 -36.49
CA ALA A 180 8.93 -2.49 -37.66
C ALA A 180 9.09 -1.68 -38.96
N ASP A 181 8.66 -0.42 -38.97
CA ASP A 181 8.76 0.45 -40.14
C ASP A 181 8.80 1.94 -39.73
N ARG A 182 9.29 2.80 -40.63
CA ARG A 182 9.44 4.24 -40.42
C ARG A 182 9.21 5.01 -41.72
N GLY A 183 8.43 6.09 -41.68
CA GLY A 183 8.27 7.02 -42.80
C GLY A 183 7.15 8.03 -42.57
N THR A 184 6.84 8.83 -43.57
CA THR A 184 5.64 9.68 -43.58
C THR A 184 4.38 8.83 -43.82
N HIS A 185 3.19 9.41 -43.59
CA HIS A 185 1.92 8.76 -43.88
C HIS A 185 1.86 8.17 -45.29
N GLU A 186 2.24 8.94 -46.30
CA GLU A 186 2.20 8.52 -47.71
C GLU A 186 3.21 7.40 -48.02
N GLN A 187 4.41 7.47 -47.46
CA GLN A 187 5.46 6.47 -47.68
C GLN A 187 5.06 5.11 -47.09
N LEU A 188 4.53 5.12 -45.86
CA LEU A 188 4.06 3.90 -45.19
C LEU A 188 2.84 3.30 -45.88
N LEU A 189 1.92 4.13 -46.39
CA LEU A 189 0.76 3.65 -47.13
C LEU A 189 1.15 2.95 -48.44
N ARG A 190 2.27 3.32 -49.07
CA ARG A 190 2.76 2.64 -50.28
C ARG A 190 3.54 1.37 -49.95
N ARG A 191 4.46 1.44 -48.99
CA ARG A 191 5.46 0.39 -48.72
C ARG A 191 5.02 -0.67 -47.71
N SER A 192 4.19 -0.33 -46.72
CA SER A 192 3.99 -1.13 -45.53
C SER A 192 2.60 -1.76 -45.48
N ASP A 193 2.51 -3.06 -45.71
CA ASP A 193 1.22 -3.78 -45.67
C ASP A 193 0.60 -3.78 -44.27
N LEU A 194 1.44 -3.76 -43.22
CA LEU A 194 0.99 -3.68 -41.84
C LEU A 194 0.31 -2.33 -41.55
N TYR A 195 0.89 -1.23 -42.03
CA TYR A 195 0.29 0.09 -41.89
C TYR A 195 -1.00 0.22 -42.70
N LYS A 196 -1.04 -0.28 -43.95
CA LYS A 196 -2.26 -0.34 -44.77
C LYS A 196 -3.40 -1.06 -44.04
N LYS A 197 -3.11 -2.23 -43.48
CA LYS A 197 -4.10 -3.03 -42.73
C LYS A 197 -4.69 -2.26 -41.54
N LEU A 198 -3.87 -1.49 -40.82
CA LEU A 198 -4.34 -0.64 -39.72
C LEU A 198 -5.22 0.50 -40.23
N CYS A 199 -4.84 1.15 -41.34
CA CYS A 199 -5.64 2.19 -41.97
C CYS A 199 -7.02 1.67 -42.40
N GLU A 200 -7.07 0.50 -43.03
CA GLU A 200 -8.32 -0.14 -43.46
C GLU A 200 -9.22 -0.49 -42.27
N THR A 201 -8.64 -1.08 -41.22
CA THR A 201 -9.38 -1.47 -40.01
C THR A 201 -10.03 -0.26 -39.34
N GLN A 202 -9.35 0.89 -39.32
CA GLN A 202 -9.87 2.12 -38.70
C GLN A 202 -10.78 2.94 -39.60
N ARG A 203 -10.81 2.64 -40.90
CA ARG A 203 -11.70 3.26 -41.89
C ARG A 203 -13.06 2.55 -42.00
N LEU A 204 -13.18 1.34 -41.42
CA LEU A 204 -14.38 0.51 -41.39
C LEU A 204 -15.31 0.80 -40.18
N VAL A 205 -15.10 1.91 -39.47
CA VAL A 205 -15.98 2.41 -38.39
C VAL A 205 -16.47 3.79 -38.76
#